data_AF-A0A131MBR3-F1
#
_entry.id   AF-A0A131MBR3-F1
#
_cell.length_a   1.000
_cell.length_b   1.000
_cell.length_c   1.000
_cell.angle_alpha   90.00
_cell.angle_beta   90.00
_cell.angle_gamma   90.00
#
_symmetry.space_group_name_H-M   'P 1'
#
loop_
_entity.id
_entity.type
_entity.pdbx_description
1 polymer ?
#
loop_
_entity_poly.entity_id
_entity_poly.type
_entity_poly.pdbx_seq_one_letter_code
_entity_poly.pdbx_strand_id
1 'polypeptide(L)'
;MKKAVKALSLEIENVNVTVTEKEVELNFESWHLPSFQLTLRFTNLENLPVSAKIAEPMGYGSVGSQDIYKEPITFSNDSLKFTARDYLCHVLDVVNKSEITITDAGGADGVSRKAIRDLFNGVPILQLIYDSDKFPNNVLKYTSCHAKQAKITPGLQLGILPYAHQVLCSNFEHLDINTSSLNFNGLLNLNSSLVDLSYSRFTEKDFNLFLKHWILGLSNPDLKRLRTFKRVDDLESLLRGICFKQQPASRSRTVSYNLSCTWTYQGGCDVRRNDGTEATIYIDKPEYFTFVVWEKSEISEISEN
;
A
#
# COMPACT_ATOMS: atom_id res chain seq x y z
N MET A 1 15.45 33.84 10.32
CA MET A 1 16.04 33.49 9.01
C MET A 1 16.31 32.00 9.00
N LYS A 2 15.44 31.17 8.40
CA LYS A 2 15.70 29.74 8.23
C LYS A 2 16.81 29.61 7.18
N LYS A 3 18.04 29.30 7.60
CA LYS A 3 19.08 28.86 6.65
C LYS A 3 18.54 27.55 6.07
N ALA A 4 18.23 27.54 4.78
CA ALA A 4 17.88 26.31 4.08
C ALA A 4 19.06 25.34 4.27
N VAL A 5 18.82 24.24 4.97
CA VAL A 5 19.75 23.12 4.97
C VAL A 5 19.82 22.67 3.52
N LYS A 6 21.03 22.68 2.95
CA LYS A 6 21.24 22.24 1.57
C LYS A 6 20.68 20.83 1.45
N ALA A 7 19.69 20.64 0.57
CA ALA A 7 19.11 19.33 0.31
C ALA A 7 20.24 18.33 0.04
N LEU A 8 20.22 17.20 0.74
CA LEU A 8 21.20 16.17 0.54
C LEU A 8 20.96 15.55 -0.83
N SER A 9 22.00 15.44 -1.65
CA SER A 9 21.96 14.72 -2.93
C SER A 9 21.98 13.20 -2.69
N LEU A 10 21.10 12.71 -1.81
CA LEU A 10 20.94 11.29 -1.54
C LEU A 10 19.77 10.78 -2.39
N GLU A 11 20.00 9.73 -3.17
CA GLU A 11 18.96 9.02 -3.92
C GLU A 11 18.14 8.15 -2.97
N ILE A 12 17.37 8.80 -2.11
CA ILE A 12 16.39 8.16 -1.24
C ILE A 12 15.15 7.91 -2.07
N GLU A 13 14.56 6.73 -1.95
CA GLU A 13 13.32 6.39 -2.63
C GLU A 13 12.12 6.66 -1.75
N ASN A 14 12.15 6.06 -0.56
CA ASN A 14 11.05 6.09 0.40
C ASN A 14 11.56 6.50 1.78
N VAL A 15 10.67 7.20 2.49
CA VAL A 15 10.82 7.51 3.92
C VAL A 15 9.74 6.72 4.64
N ASN A 16 10.15 5.62 5.26
CA ASN A 16 9.29 4.76 6.05
C ASN A 16 9.22 5.28 7.47
N VAL A 17 8.01 5.58 7.93
CA VAL A 17 7.74 6.15 9.24
C VAL A 17 7.06 5.10 10.10
N THR A 18 7.64 4.88 11.26
CA THR A 18 7.10 3.99 12.29
C THR A 18 6.88 4.81 13.55
N VAL A 19 5.72 4.61 14.20
CA VAL A 19 5.36 5.36 15.41
C VAL A 19 5.11 4.37 16.54
N THR A 20 5.76 4.60 17.67
CA THR A 20 5.52 3.92 18.95
C THR A 20 5.09 4.94 20.00
N GLU A 21 4.78 4.53 21.23
CA GLU A 21 4.43 5.43 22.34
C GLU A 21 5.50 6.50 22.63
N LYS A 22 6.76 6.21 22.32
CA LYS A 22 7.92 7.04 22.70
C LYS A 22 8.78 7.44 21.51
N GLU A 23 8.58 6.87 20.33
CA GLU A 23 9.56 7.03 19.24
C GLU A 23 8.83 7.24 17.92
N VAL A 24 9.36 8.16 17.11
CA VAL A 24 9.07 8.20 15.68
C VAL A 24 10.36 7.78 14.98
N GLU A 25 10.32 6.63 14.35
CA GLU A 25 11.44 6.08 13.60
C GLU A 25 11.26 6.42 12.12
N LEU A 26 12.33 6.91 11.49
CA LEU A 26 12.40 7.25 10.08
C LEU A 26 13.46 6.34 9.44
N ASN A 27 13.00 5.38 8.63
CA ASN A 27 13.84 4.49 7.86
C ASN A 27 13.92 5.01 6.42
N PHE A 28 15.13 5.20 5.90
CA PHE A 28 15.36 5.68 4.55
C PHE A 28 15.81 4.52 3.67
N GLU A 29 15.01 4.24 2.64
CA GLU A 29 15.29 3.17 1.67
C GLU A 29 15.89 3.73 0.39
N SER A 30 16.85 3.00 -0.17
CA SER A 30 17.52 3.29 -1.45
C SER A 30 17.96 1.97 -2.09
N TRP A 31 17.88 1.84 -3.42
CA TRP A 31 18.41 0.66 -4.12
C TRP A 31 19.94 0.61 -4.15
N HIS A 32 20.58 1.78 -4.12
CA HIS A 32 22.01 1.91 -4.38
C HIS A 32 22.82 2.22 -3.13
N LEU A 33 22.16 2.61 -2.04
CA LEU A 33 22.78 2.90 -0.76
C LEU A 33 22.26 1.96 0.32
N PRO A 34 23.10 1.59 1.30
CA PRO A 34 22.64 0.88 2.48
C PRO A 34 21.52 1.69 3.17
N SER A 35 20.37 1.07 3.44
CA SER A 35 19.28 1.71 4.18
C SER A 35 19.78 2.31 5.49
N PHE A 36 19.43 3.53 5.83
CA PHE A 36 19.83 4.13 7.10
C PHE A 36 18.60 4.45 7.93
N GLN A 37 18.74 4.35 9.25
CA GLN A 37 17.67 4.57 10.20
C GLN A 37 17.99 5.80 11.05
N LEU A 38 17.02 6.69 11.17
CA LEU A 38 17.01 7.81 12.08
C LEU A 38 15.91 7.56 13.09
N THR A 39 16.25 7.48 14.38
CA THR A 39 15.26 7.31 15.43
C THR A 39 15.11 8.60 16.21
N LEU A 40 13.91 9.17 16.15
CA LEU A 40 13.57 10.35 16.93
C LEU A 40 12.87 9.86 18.21
N ARG A 41 13.57 9.97 19.35
CA ARG A 41 13.00 9.57 20.65
C ARG A 41 12.37 10.76 21.34
N PHE A 42 11.12 10.59 21.71
CA PHE A 42 10.33 11.54 22.47
C PHE A 42 9.86 10.87 23.76
N THR A 43 10.06 11.46 24.93
CA THR A 43 9.65 10.77 26.16
C THR A 43 8.12 10.58 26.24
N ASN A 44 7.34 11.40 25.53
CA ASN A 44 5.92 11.20 25.24
C ASN A 44 5.55 11.97 23.95
N LEU A 45 4.86 11.33 22.99
CA LEU A 45 4.29 12.00 21.80
C LEU A 45 3.30 13.13 22.17
N GLU A 46 2.74 13.09 23.38
CA GLU A 46 1.87 14.13 23.93
C GLU A 46 2.63 15.21 24.71
N ASN A 47 3.86 14.97 25.17
CA ASN A 47 4.69 15.90 25.94
C ASN A 47 6.20 15.66 25.69
N LEU A 48 6.87 16.60 25.01
CA LEU A 48 8.32 16.56 24.70
C LEU A 48 9.20 16.83 25.95
N PRO A 49 10.20 15.99 26.28
CA PRO A 49 11.15 16.30 27.37
C PRO A 49 12.64 16.41 27.03
N VAL A 50 13.32 16.85 28.10
CA VAL A 50 14.49 17.72 28.23
C VAL A 50 15.82 16.99 28.44
N SER A 51 16.14 15.94 27.67
CA SER A 51 17.56 15.53 27.60
C SER A 51 17.97 14.78 26.33
N ALA A 52 19.06 15.24 25.67
CA ALA A 52 19.76 14.56 24.57
C ALA A 52 20.88 13.59 25.03
N LYS A 53 20.96 12.39 24.45
CA LYS A 53 22.20 11.60 24.33
C LYS A 53 22.35 11.10 22.89
N ILE A 54 23.45 11.48 22.26
CA ILE A 54 23.90 10.89 20.99
C ILE A 54 24.64 9.60 21.38
N ALA A 55 24.15 8.44 20.93
CA ALA A 55 24.98 7.23 20.93
C ALA A 55 25.92 7.33 19.73
N GLU A 56 27.23 7.32 19.98
CA GLU A 56 28.22 7.20 18.91
C GLU A 56 28.18 5.77 18.35
N PRO A 57 28.27 5.58 17.02
CA PRO A 57 28.43 4.24 16.45
C PRO A 57 29.78 3.67 16.93
N MET A 58 29.76 2.64 17.77
CA MET A 58 31.01 1.94 18.11
C MET A 58 31.58 1.25 16.88
N GLY A 59 32.91 1.38 16.73
CA GLY A 59 33.64 1.19 15.48
C GLY A 59 33.60 -0.20 14.83
N TYR A 60 33.96 -0.19 13.55
CA TYR A 60 34.09 -1.31 12.64
C TYR A 60 34.89 -2.49 13.22
N GLY A 61 34.26 -3.67 13.23
CA GLY A 61 34.92 -4.97 13.28
C GLY A 61 34.45 -5.82 12.10
N SER A 62 35.38 -6.26 11.25
CA SER A 62 35.08 -7.06 10.06
C SER A 62 35.09 -8.57 10.34
N VAL A 63 34.33 -9.27 9.48
CA VAL A 63 34.35 -10.69 9.10
C VAL A 63 33.40 -11.62 9.85
N GLY A 64 32.38 -12.08 9.13
CA GLY A 64 31.57 -13.25 9.44
C GLY A 64 30.07 -12.93 9.43
N SER A 65 29.38 -13.32 8.35
CA SER A 65 27.93 -13.43 8.18
C SER A 65 27.07 -13.32 9.46
N GLN A 66 26.88 -12.09 9.94
CA GLN A 66 25.89 -11.71 10.94
C GLN A 66 25.39 -10.32 10.55
N ASP A 67 24.08 -10.14 10.69
CA ASP A 67 23.38 -8.90 10.39
C ASP A 67 24.12 -7.71 11.01
N ILE A 68 24.54 -6.77 10.15
CA ILE A 68 25.16 -5.52 10.60
C ILE A 68 24.01 -4.71 11.23
N TYR A 69 23.81 -4.85 12.53
CA TYR A 69 22.91 -4.00 13.31
C TYR A 69 23.43 -2.57 13.19
N LYS A 70 22.74 -1.75 12.39
CA LYS A 70 22.96 -0.32 12.33
C LYS A 70 22.37 0.26 13.61
N GLU A 71 23.21 0.73 14.52
CA GLU A 71 22.73 1.42 15.71
C GLU A 71 21.98 2.69 15.29
N PRO A 72 20.74 2.90 15.77
CA PRO A 72 19.95 4.06 15.38
C PRO A 72 20.56 5.33 15.97
N ILE A 73 20.75 6.35 15.13
CA ILE A 73 21.10 7.68 15.62
C ILE A 73 19.86 8.22 16.36
N THR A 74 20.00 8.39 17.68
CA THR A 74 18.94 8.87 18.55
C THR A 74 19.07 10.37 18.78
N PHE A 75 17.99 11.10 18.50
CA PHE A 75 17.83 12.49 18.92
C PHE A 75 16.74 12.55 19.99
N SER A 76 17.04 13.15 21.14
CA SER A 76 16.04 13.56 22.13
C SER A 76 16.19 15.07 22.35
N ASN A 77 15.06 15.79 22.27
CA ASN A 77 15.04 17.25 22.11
C ASN A 77 14.59 17.97 23.38
N ASP A 78 15.45 18.85 23.88
CA ASP A 78 15.22 19.59 25.13
C ASP A 78 14.47 20.90 24.97
N SER A 79 14.24 21.29 23.72
CA SER A 79 13.63 22.54 23.34
C SER A 79 12.18 22.33 22.92
N LEU A 80 11.25 22.88 23.69
CA LEU A 80 9.80 22.94 23.41
C LEU A 80 9.43 23.63 22.07
N LYS A 81 10.41 24.11 21.29
CA LYS A 81 10.18 24.86 20.05
C LYS A 81 10.01 24.00 18.80
N PHE A 82 10.45 22.73 18.82
CA PHE A 82 10.35 21.83 17.67
C PHE A 82 9.58 20.56 18.05
N THR A 83 8.42 20.40 17.42
CA THR A 83 7.55 19.23 17.58
C THR A 83 8.05 18.05 16.75
N ALA A 84 7.57 16.83 17.04
CA ALA A 84 7.85 15.65 16.21
C ALA A 84 7.49 15.87 14.73
N ARG A 85 6.39 16.61 14.48
CA ARG A 85 5.99 17.05 13.13
C ARG A 85 7.04 17.96 12.50
N ASP A 86 7.56 18.93 13.23
CA ASP A 86 8.56 19.86 12.69
C ASP A 86 9.85 19.11 12.28
N TYR A 87 10.25 18.11 13.05
CA TYR A 87 11.36 17.23 12.67
C TYR A 87 11.04 16.40 11.43
N LEU A 88 9.86 15.77 11.38
CA LEU A 88 9.42 15.00 10.21
C LEU A 88 9.45 15.87 8.94
N CYS A 89 8.81 17.05 8.98
CA CYS A 89 8.82 17.98 7.85
C CYS A 89 10.23 18.44 7.50
N HIS A 90 11.07 18.74 8.49
CA HIS A 90 12.44 19.16 8.24
C HIS A 90 13.27 18.06 7.56
N VAL A 91 13.13 16.82 8.01
CA VAL A 91 13.80 15.67 7.39
C VAL A 91 13.34 15.52 5.94
N LEU A 92 12.03 15.56 5.69
CA LEU A 92 11.46 15.49 4.34
C LEU A 92 12.00 16.59 3.42
N ASP A 93 12.11 17.84 3.92
CA ASP A 93 12.73 18.95 3.19
C ASP A 93 14.20 18.66 2.86
N VAL A 94 14.97 18.11 3.81
CA VAL A 94 16.39 17.80 3.65
C VAL A 94 16.63 16.66 2.64
N VAL A 95 15.75 15.65 2.64
CA VAL A 95 15.85 14.49 1.74
C VAL A 95 15.10 14.69 0.42
N ASN A 96 14.51 15.87 0.20
CA ASN A 96 13.73 16.23 -0.98
C ASN A 96 12.58 15.25 -1.26
N LYS A 97 11.77 14.96 -0.23
CA LYS A 97 10.58 14.10 -0.32
C LYS A 97 9.33 14.84 0.13
N SER A 98 8.21 14.55 -0.52
CA SER A 98 6.91 15.16 -0.20
C SER A 98 5.89 14.17 0.36
N GLU A 99 6.17 12.87 0.32
CA GLU A 99 5.27 11.82 0.77
C GLU A 99 6.02 10.82 1.65
N ILE A 100 5.30 10.15 2.54
CA ILE A 100 5.82 9.11 3.42
C ILE A 100 5.11 7.78 3.23
N THR A 101 5.80 6.71 3.58
CA THR A 101 5.21 5.39 3.77
C THR A 101 5.13 5.13 5.26
N ILE A 102 4.03 4.57 5.74
CA ILE A 102 3.88 4.23 7.17
C ILE A 102 3.92 2.71 7.30
N THR A 103 4.90 2.25 8.06
CA THR A 103 5.06 0.85 8.46
C THR A 103 4.59 0.69 9.89
N ASP A 104 4.12 -0.50 10.22
CA ASP A 104 3.77 -0.78 11.59
C ASP A 104 5.01 -1.02 12.46
N ALA A 105 5.01 -0.41 13.64
CA ALA A 105 5.59 -1.07 14.79
C ALA A 105 4.54 -1.08 15.88
N GLY A 106 4.18 -2.29 16.33
CA GLY A 106 3.41 -2.47 17.54
C GLY A 106 3.96 -1.60 18.67
N GLY A 107 3.06 -0.96 19.42
CA GLY A 107 3.44 -0.14 20.57
C GLY A 107 3.04 1.34 20.51
N ALA A 108 2.17 1.76 19.58
CA ALA A 108 1.51 3.08 19.65
C ALA A 108 0.06 3.03 20.18
N ASP A 109 -0.36 1.94 20.81
CA ASP A 109 -1.73 1.78 21.33
C ASP A 109 -2.10 2.86 22.36
N GLY A 110 -1.11 3.31 23.16
CA GLY A 110 -1.26 4.41 24.10
C GLY A 110 -1.25 5.83 23.49
N VAL A 111 -0.93 6.00 22.21
CA VAL A 111 -0.83 7.33 21.59
C VAL A 111 -2.22 7.86 21.22
N SER A 112 -2.60 9.05 21.70
CA SER A 112 -3.91 9.61 21.39
C SER A 112 -4.10 9.96 19.91
N ARG A 113 -5.35 9.88 19.44
CA ARG A 113 -5.73 10.30 18.07
C ARG A 113 -5.34 11.74 17.76
N LYS A 114 -5.32 12.61 18.77
CA LYS A 114 -4.92 14.01 18.62
C LYS A 114 -3.43 14.10 18.27
N ALA A 115 -2.57 13.42 19.02
CA ALA A 115 -1.14 13.42 18.74
C ALA A 115 -0.82 12.86 17.34
N ILE A 116 -1.51 11.79 16.91
CA ILE A 116 -1.35 11.24 15.55
C ILE A 116 -1.80 12.24 14.48
N ARG A 117 -2.96 12.88 14.68
CA ARG A 117 -3.44 13.91 13.75
C ARG A 117 -2.47 15.07 13.68
N ASP A 118 -1.99 15.56 14.82
CA ASP A 118 -1.04 16.67 14.88
C ASP A 118 0.29 16.28 14.20
N LEU A 119 0.78 15.06 14.38
CA LEU A 119 2.01 14.55 13.75
C LEU A 119 1.92 14.52 12.22
N PHE A 120 0.83 13.99 11.67
CA PHE A 120 0.68 13.79 10.22
C PHE A 120 -0.12 14.90 9.52
N ASN A 121 -0.49 15.96 10.23
CA ASN A 121 -1.28 17.05 9.65
C ASN A 121 -0.55 17.68 8.45
N GLY A 122 -1.15 17.60 7.26
CA GLY A 122 -0.60 18.13 6.02
C GLY A 122 0.62 17.39 5.49
N VAL A 123 0.93 16.20 6.00
CA VAL A 123 1.97 15.31 5.45
C VAL A 123 1.28 14.26 4.56
N PRO A 124 1.49 14.27 3.24
CA PRO A 124 0.94 13.25 2.35
C PRO A 124 1.44 11.85 2.70
N ILE A 125 0.51 10.90 2.80
CA ILE A 125 0.83 9.49 3.05
C ILE A 125 0.63 8.74 1.73
N LEU A 126 1.72 8.23 1.17
CA LEU A 126 1.68 7.46 -0.07
C LEU A 126 1.14 6.06 0.19
N GLN A 127 1.76 5.33 1.12
CA GLN A 127 1.51 3.92 1.33
C GLN A 127 1.45 3.54 2.80
N LEU A 128 0.59 2.56 3.13
CA LEU A 128 0.60 1.84 4.40
C LEU A 128 1.11 0.43 4.20
N ILE A 129 1.97 -0.04 5.08
CA ILE A 129 2.47 -1.41 5.08
C ILE A 129 2.01 -2.08 6.37
N TYR A 130 1.20 -3.12 6.23
CA TYR A 130 0.78 -4.00 7.32
C TYR A 130 1.71 -5.20 7.33
N ASP A 131 2.55 -5.32 8.35
CA ASP A 131 3.56 -6.38 8.47
C ASP A 131 3.59 -7.14 9.80
N SER A 132 2.76 -6.75 10.78
CA SER A 132 2.64 -7.45 12.07
C SER A 132 1.21 -7.86 12.45
N ASP A 133 1.07 -8.67 13.49
CA ASP A 133 -0.22 -9.05 14.08
C ASP A 133 -0.61 -8.20 15.32
N LYS A 134 0.26 -7.28 15.74
CA LYS A 134 0.10 -6.46 16.96
C LYS A 134 -0.72 -5.20 16.68
N PHE A 135 -2.05 -5.25 16.83
CA PHE A 135 -2.92 -4.10 16.48
C PHE A 135 -4.28 -4.11 17.22
N PRO A 136 -4.90 -2.93 17.51
CA PRO A 136 -5.03 -1.74 16.67
C PRO A 136 -4.82 -0.38 17.36
N ASN A 137 -3.73 0.33 17.01
CA ASN A 137 -3.45 1.67 17.51
C ASN A 137 -4.17 2.79 16.72
N ASN A 138 -4.12 4.02 17.25
CA ASN A 138 -4.73 5.19 16.63
C ASN A 138 -4.01 5.66 15.35
N VAL A 139 -2.77 5.20 15.09
CA VAL A 139 -2.00 5.52 13.88
C VAL A 139 -2.75 4.95 12.68
N LEU A 140 -2.96 3.63 12.64
CA LEU A 140 -3.58 3.00 11.50
C LEU A 140 -4.99 3.52 11.21
N LYS A 141 -5.80 3.76 12.25
CA LYS A 141 -7.15 4.33 12.05
C LYS A 141 -7.12 5.68 11.35
N TYR A 142 -6.16 6.53 11.70
CA TYR A 142 -5.96 7.79 11.01
C TYR A 142 -5.41 7.56 9.61
N THR A 143 -4.38 6.74 9.46
CA THR A 143 -3.65 6.63 8.20
C THR A 143 -4.44 5.86 7.12
N SER A 144 -5.29 4.88 7.47
CA SER A 144 -6.12 4.13 6.53
C SER A 144 -7.05 5.02 5.67
N CYS A 145 -7.44 6.20 6.16
CA CYS A 145 -8.27 7.13 5.40
C CYS A 145 -7.49 8.28 4.73
N HIS A 146 -6.16 8.34 4.92
CA HIS A 146 -5.31 9.39 4.36
C HIS A 146 -4.25 8.85 3.38
N ALA A 147 -4.00 7.54 3.40
CA ALA A 147 -3.05 6.92 2.49
C ALA A 147 -3.68 6.64 1.12
N LYS A 148 -2.88 6.83 0.06
CA LYS A 148 -3.29 6.47 -1.31
C LYS A 148 -3.29 4.96 -1.52
N GLN A 149 -2.33 4.27 -0.92
CA GLN A 149 -2.07 2.85 -1.18
C GLN A 149 -1.90 2.07 0.12
N ALA A 150 -2.13 0.76 0.04
CA ALA A 150 -1.88 -0.16 1.14
C ALA A 150 -1.27 -1.47 0.65
N LYS A 151 -0.40 -2.06 1.46
CA LYS A 151 0.24 -3.35 1.23
C LYS A 151 0.12 -4.22 2.48
N ILE A 152 -0.39 -5.43 2.31
CA ILE A 152 -0.44 -6.47 3.34
C ILE A 152 0.67 -7.45 3.04
N THR A 153 1.64 -7.62 3.93
CA THR A 153 2.82 -8.45 3.66
C THR A 153 2.54 -9.95 3.80
N PRO A 154 3.43 -10.81 3.25
CA PRO A 154 3.36 -12.25 3.45
C PRO A 154 3.42 -12.66 4.91
N GLY A 155 2.61 -13.65 5.27
CA GLY A 155 2.58 -14.23 6.61
C GLY A 155 1.41 -13.74 7.48
N LEU A 156 0.83 -12.57 7.18
CA LEU A 156 -0.30 -12.05 7.94
C LEU A 156 -1.57 -12.89 7.79
N GLN A 157 -2.14 -13.27 8.94
CA GLN A 157 -3.34 -14.09 9.02
C GLN A 157 -4.61 -13.23 9.15
N LEU A 158 -5.12 -12.70 8.03
CA LEU A 158 -6.29 -11.81 8.00
C LEU A 158 -7.51 -12.33 8.77
N GLY A 159 -7.71 -13.66 8.82
CA GLY A 159 -8.84 -14.26 9.55
C GLY A 159 -8.85 -14.01 11.08
N ILE A 160 -7.70 -13.69 11.68
CA ILE A 160 -7.58 -13.42 13.12
C ILE A 160 -7.26 -11.95 13.43
N LEU A 161 -7.00 -11.13 12.41
CA LEU A 161 -6.60 -9.75 12.61
C LEU A 161 -7.82 -8.85 12.88
N PRO A 162 -7.88 -8.15 14.03
CA PRO A 162 -9.07 -7.38 14.43
C PRO A 162 -9.35 -6.19 13.50
N TYR A 163 -8.37 -5.76 12.71
CA TYR A 163 -8.45 -4.64 11.78
C TYR A 163 -8.58 -5.07 10.31
N ALA A 164 -8.57 -6.38 10.00
CA ALA A 164 -8.60 -6.86 8.61
C ALA A 164 -9.80 -6.32 7.84
N HIS A 165 -11.00 -6.34 8.45
CA HIS A 165 -12.20 -5.81 7.80
C HIS A 165 -12.07 -4.32 7.45
N GLN A 166 -11.52 -3.51 8.35
CA GLN A 166 -11.31 -2.08 8.11
C GLN A 166 -10.36 -1.85 6.92
N VAL A 167 -9.25 -2.59 6.86
CA VAL A 167 -8.27 -2.46 5.76
C VAL A 167 -8.87 -2.86 4.43
N LEU A 168 -9.57 -4.01 4.39
CA LEU A 168 -10.18 -4.52 3.17
C LEU A 168 -11.27 -3.59 2.63
N CYS A 169 -12.05 -2.95 3.52
CA CYS A 169 -13.13 -2.04 3.14
C CYS A 169 -12.68 -0.58 2.94
N SER A 170 -11.39 -0.28 3.10
CA SER A 170 -10.87 1.08 2.88
C SER A 170 -10.70 1.39 1.40
N ASN A 171 -10.89 2.66 1.04
CA ASN A 171 -10.93 3.14 -0.35
C ASN A 171 -9.54 3.53 -0.84
N PHE A 172 -8.58 2.60 -0.81
CA PHE A 172 -7.27 2.86 -1.38
C PHE A 172 -7.38 2.96 -2.91
N GLU A 173 -6.55 3.82 -3.51
CA GLU A 173 -6.35 3.82 -4.96
C GLU A 173 -5.75 2.47 -5.38
N HIS A 174 -4.83 1.92 -4.58
CA HIS A 174 -4.19 0.64 -4.80
C HIS A 174 -4.00 -0.16 -3.51
N LEU A 175 -4.50 -1.40 -3.51
CA LEU A 175 -4.35 -2.36 -2.42
C LEU A 175 -3.61 -3.61 -2.92
N ASP A 176 -2.42 -3.86 -2.39
CA ASP A 176 -1.62 -5.07 -2.62
C ASP A 176 -1.81 -6.03 -1.44
N ILE A 177 -2.45 -7.17 -1.68
CA ILE A 177 -2.69 -8.21 -0.68
C ILE A 177 -1.75 -9.37 -0.96
N ASN A 178 -0.66 -9.41 -0.19
CA ASN A 178 0.38 -10.40 -0.38
C ASN A 178 0.30 -11.54 0.64
N THR A 179 -0.89 -12.12 0.81
CA THR A 179 -1.12 -13.21 1.76
C THR A 179 -2.14 -14.22 1.26
N SER A 180 -1.94 -15.47 1.64
CA SER A 180 -2.86 -16.57 1.35
C SER A 180 -4.06 -16.66 2.32
N SER A 181 -4.12 -15.75 3.30
CA SER A 181 -5.15 -15.73 4.36
C SER A 181 -6.44 -15.00 3.96
N LEU A 182 -6.46 -14.30 2.80
CA LEU A 182 -7.66 -13.65 2.31
C LEU A 182 -8.73 -14.70 1.97
N ASN A 183 -9.86 -14.64 2.67
CA ASN A 183 -11.02 -15.50 2.41
C ASN A 183 -11.97 -14.85 1.39
N PHE A 184 -12.96 -15.62 0.94
CA PHE A 184 -13.88 -15.17 -0.11
C PHE A 184 -14.75 -13.98 0.33
N ASN A 185 -15.20 -13.94 1.58
CA ASN A 185 -15.91 -12.77 2.10
C ASN A 185 -15.04 -11.51 2.09
N GLY A 186 -13.74 -11.65 2.37
CA GLY A 186 -12.77 -10.57 2.25
C GLY A 186 -12.68 -10.05 0.82
N LEU A 187 -12.61 -10.95 -0.18
CA LEU A 187 -12.60 -10.59 -1.60
C LEU A 187 -13.84 -9.81 -2.02
N LEU A 188 -15.03 -10.21 -1.56
CA LEU A 188 -16.30 -9.55 -1.90
C LEU A 188 -16.44 -8.15 -1.27
N ASN A 189 -15.76 -7.90 -0.15
CA ASN A 189 -15.83 -6.65 0.61
C ASN A 189 -14.71 -5.65 0.27
N LEU A 190 -13.84 -5.96 -0.70
CA LEU A 190 -12.82 -5.03 -1.14
C LEU A 190 -13.47 -3.76 -1.70
N ASN A 191 -12.95 -2.59 -1.32
CA ASN A 191 -13.46 -1.30 -1.81
C ASN A 191 -12.39 -0.40 -2.44
N SER A 192 -11.26 -0.99 -2.85
CA SER A 192 -10.15 -0.29 -3.48
C SER A 192 -10.24 -0.35 -5.01
N SER A 193 -9.76 0.69 -5.70
CA SER A 193 -9.87 0.82 -7.16
C SER A 193 -8.98 -0.19 -7.90
N LEU A 194 -7.73 -0.35 -7.45
CA LEU A 194 -6.79 -1.32 -7.97
C LEU A 194 -6.47 -2.34 -6.89
N VAL A 195 -6.63 -3.62 -7.19
CA VAL A 195 -6.37 -4.71 -6.27
C VAL A 195 -5.42 -5.70 -6.90
N ASP A 196 -4.31 -5.97 -6.21
CA ASP A 196 -3.38 -7.05 -6.54
C ASP A 196 -3.45 -8.13 -5.47
N LEU A 197 -3.66 -9.37 -5.88
CA LEU A 197 -3.73 -10.54 -5.01
C LEU A 197 -2.54 -11.46 -5.26
N SER A 198 -1.57 -11.41 -4.35
CA SER A 198 -0.41 -12.29 -4.35
C SER A 198 -0.63 -13.45 -3.38
N TYR A 199 -0.28 -14.66 -3.80
CA TYR A 199 -0.48 -15.92 -3.05
C TYR A 199 -1.93 -16.26 -2.70
N SER A 200 -2.92 -15.69 -3.38
CA SER A 200 -4.33 -16.03 -3.16
C SER A 200 -4.61 -17.52 -3.40
N ARG A 201 -5.48 -18.11 -2.57
CA ARG A 201 -5.90 -19.51 -2.73
C ARG A 201 -7.16 -19.67 -3.58
N PHE A 202 -7.72 -18.57 -4.07
CA PHE A 202 -8.97 -18.55 -4.83
C PHE A 202 -8.92 -19.44 -6.07
N THR A 203 -9.99 -20.15 -6.31
CA THR A 203 -10.21 -21.02 -7.45
C THR A 203 -10.97 -20.27 -8.55
N GLU A 204 -11.04 -20.87 -9.74
CA GLU A 204 -11.88 -20.42 -10.84
C GLU A 204 -13.36 -20.30 -10.42
N LYS A 205 -13.82 -21.15 -9.49
CA LYS A 205 -15.17 -21.07 -8.93
C LYS A 205 -15.35 -19.85 -8.02
N ASP A 206 -14.33 -19.50 -7.24
CA ASP A 206 -14.37 -18.30 -6.41
C ASP A 206 -14.38 -17.04 -7.29
N PHE A 207 -13.55 -17.00 -8.33
CA PHE A 207 -13.56 -15.90 -9.30
C PHE A 207 -14.88 -15.84 -10.10
N ASN A 208 -15.45 -16.99 -10.49
CA ASN A 208 -16.78 -17.03 -11.11
C ASN A 208 -17.85 -16.39 -10.21
N LEU A 209 -17.83 -16.70 -8.92
CA LEU A 209 -18.78 -16.13 -7.96
C LEU A 209 -18.54 -14.63 -7.77
N PHE A 210 -17.29 -14.20 -7.62
CA PHE A 210 -16.92 -12.78 -7.60
C PHE A 210 -17.44 -12.04 -8.85
N LEU A 211 -17.21 -12.57 -10.05
CA LEU A 211 -17.67 -11.96 -11.31
C LEU A 211 -19.20 -11.84 -11.35
N LYS A 212 -19.94 -12.85 -10.88
CA LYS A 212 -21.40 -12.79 -10.76
C LYS A 212 -21.84 -11.70 -9.79
N HIS A 213 -21.19 -11.58 -8.63
CA HIS A 213 -21.46 -10.50 -7.68
C HIS A 213 -21.20 -9.11 -8.29
N TRP A 214 -20.09 -8.96 -9.00
CA TRP A 214 -19.77 -7.71 -9.70
C TRP A 214 -20.79 -7.39 -10.80
N ILE A 215 -21.20 -8.37 -11.62
CA ILE A 215 -22.22 -8.19 -12.68
C ILE A 215 -23.56 -7.74 -12.08
N LEU A 216 -23.92 -8.24 -10.91
CA LEU A 216 -25.12 -7.83 -10.17
C LEU A 216 -25.00 -6.45 -9.50
N GLY A 217 -23.81 -5.83 -9.52
CA GLY A 217 -23.55 -4.55 -8.85
C GLY A 217 -23.45 -4.66 -7.33
N LEU A 218 -23.17 -5.86 -6.80
CA LEU A 218 -23.12 -6.12 -5.36
C LEU A 218 -21.72 -5.91 -4.76
N SER A 219 -20.68 -5.79 -5.59
CA SER A 219 -19.29 -5.69 -5.15
C SER A 219 -18.56 -4.54 -5.84
N ASN A 220 -17.82 -3.76 -5.04
CA ASN A 220 -16.87 -2.72 -5.41
C ASN A 220 -17.24 -1.89 -6.66
N PRO A 221 -18.09 -0.86 -6.53
CA PRO A 221 -18.53 -0.05 -7.66
C PRO A 221 -17.39 0.70 -8.35
N ASP A 222 -16.33 1.04 -7.61
CA ASP A 222 -15.18 1.83 -8.05
C ASP A 222 -13.99 0.96 -8.52
N LEU A 223 -14.17 -0.35 -8.60
CA LEU A 223 -13.12 -1.26 -9.06
C LEU A 223 -12.75 -0.95 -10.50
N LYS A 224 -11.47 -0.69 -10.74
CA LYS A 224 -10.87 -0.54 -12.08
C LYS A 224 -10.08 -1.78 -12.49
N ARG A 225 -9.41 -2.44 -11.54
CA ARG A 225 -8.63 -3.64 -11.81
C ARG A 225 -8.55 -4.59 -10.62
N LEU A 226 -8.79 -5.86 -10.87
CA LEU A 226 -8.43 -6.96 -9.98
C LEU A 226 -7.44 -7.89 -10.69
N ARG A 227 -6.25 -8.07 -10.13
CA ARG A 227 -5.20 -8.94 -10.69
C ARG A 227 -4.79 -9.99 -9.67
N THR A 228 -4.55 -11.21 -10.14
CA THR A 228 -3.94 -12.29 -9.35
C THR A 228 -2.78 -12.93 -10.10
N PHE A 229 -1.81 -13.40 -9.33
CA PHE A 229 -0.64 -14.13 -9.84
C PHE A 229 -0.85 -15.65 -9.82
N LYS A 230 -2.11 -16.11 -9.84
CA LYS A 230 -2.48 -17.53 -9.88
C LYS A 230 -3.01 -17.95 -11.24
N ARG A 231 -2.44 -19.02 -11.80
CA ARG A 231 -2.88 -19.68 -13.03
C ARG A 231 -4.36 -20.06 -12.97
N VAL A 232 -5.10 -19.64 -14.00
CA VAL A 232 -6.45 -20.14 -14.31
C VAL A 232 -6.30 -21.16 -15.42
N ASP A 233 -6.70 -22.39 -15.14
CA ASP A 233 -6.61 -23.51 -16.08
C ASP A 233 -7.98 -23.91 -16.66
N ASP A 234 -9.06 -23.59 -15.95
CA ASP A 234 -10.42 -23.95 -16.33
C ASP A 234 -11.27 -22.71 -16.64
N LEU A 235 -11.15 -22.23 -17.88
CA LEU A 235 -11.93 -21.11 -18.40
C LEU A 235 -13.44 -21.38 -18.38
N GLU A 236 -13.84 -22.63 -18.61
CA GLU A 236 -15.25 -23.03 -18.58
C GLU A 236 -15.83 -22.84 -17.18
N SER A 237 -15.14 -23.34 -16.14
CA SER A 237 -15.54 -23.12 -14.75
C SER A 237 -15.57 -21.65 -14.36
N LEU A 238 -14.59 -20.85 -14.81
CA LEU A 238 -14.52 -19.41 -14.55
C LEU A 238 -15.73 -18.65 -15.14
N LEU A 239 -16.14 -18.98 -16.36
CA LEU A 239 -17.19 -18.27 -17.10
C LEU A 239 -18.56 -18.94 -17.04
N ARG A 240 -18.68 -20.06 -16.32
CA ARG A 240 -19.93 -20.83 -16.25
C ARG A 240 -21.11 -19.99 -15.77
N GLY A 241 -22.12 -19.88 -16.65
CA GLY A 241 -23.34 -19.11 -16.39
C GLY A 241 -23.14 -17.60 -16.42
N ILE A 242 -22.06 -17.11 -17.04
CA ILE A 242 -21.83 -15.69 -17.34
C ILE A 242 -22.02 -15.49 -18.85
N CYS A 243 -22.74 -14.45 -19.24
CA CYS A 243 -22.79 -14.02 -20.63
C CYS A 243 -21.53 -13.22 -20.95
N PHE A 244 -20.75 -13.69 -21.93
CA PHE A 244 -19.50 -13.05 -22.32
C PHE A 244 -19.35 -13.01 -23.85
N LYS A 245 -18.51 -12.09 -24.34
CA LYS A 245 -18.08 -12.02 -25.74
C LYS A 245 -16.58 -12.25 -25.79
N GLN A 246 -16.17 -13.38 -26.38
CA GLN A 246 -14.76 -13.64 -26.68
C GLN A 246 -14.27 -12.63 -27.72
N GLN A 247 -13.12 -12.02 -27.47
CA GLN A 247 -12.52 -11.05 -28.37
C GLN A 247 -11.33 -11.67 -29.13
N PRO A 248 -11.05 -11.20 -30.36
CA PRO A 248 -9.90 -11.67 -31.13
C PRO A 248 -8.60 -11.36 -30.39
N ALA A 249 -7.61 -12.26 -30.46
CA ALA A 249 -6.30 -12.03 -29.85
C ALA A 249 -5.59 -10.76 -30.38
N SER A 250 -5.94 -10.30 -31.58
CA SER A 250 -5.42 -9.04 -32.16
C SER A 250 -6.01 -7.78 -31.52
N ARG A 251 -7.17 -7.85 -30.85
CA ARG A 251 -7.77 -6.68 -30.20
C ARG A 251 -6.88 -6.26 -29.04
N SER A 252 -6.38 -5.04 -29.09
CA SER A 252 -5.59 -4.43 -28.03
C SER A 252 -6.39 -3.36 -27.31
N ARG A 253 -6.32 -3.33 -25.97
CA ARG A 253 -6.86 -2.23 -25.16
C ARG A 253 -5.78 -1.76 -24.20
N THR A 254 -5.65 -0.45 -24.07
CA THR A 254 -4.65 0.17 -23.19
C THR A 254 -5.36 0.96 -22.10
N VAL A 255 -4.86 0.82 -20.88
CA VAL A 255 -5.36 1.52 -19.69
C VAL A 255 -4.19 2.10 -18.92
N SER A 256 -4.36 3.31 -18.41
CA SER A 256 -3.35 4.01 -17.62
C SER A 256 -3.90 4.22 -16.22
N TYR A 257 -3.30 3.55 -15.24
CA TYR A 257 -3.67 3.68 -13.84
C TYR A 257 -2.71 4.68 -13.17
N ASN A 258 -3.10 5.95 -13.16
CA ASN A 258 -2.26 7.11 -12.84
C ASN A 258 -1.05 7.23 -13.81
N LEU A 259 -0.49 8.45 -13.93
CA LEU A 259 0.40 8.89 -15.04
C LEU A 259 1.71 8.08 -15.23
N SER A 260 2.00 7.09 -14.40
CA SER A 260 3.26 6.32 -14.41
C SER A 260 3.13 4.87 -14.91
N CYS A 261 1.93 4.30 -15.02
CA CYS A 261 1.77 2.88 -15.37
C CYS A 261 0.70 2.67 -16.44
N THR A 262 1.14 2.37 -17.66
CA THR A 262 0.27 2.04 -18.79
C THR A 262 0.37 0.55 -19.09
N TRP A 263 -0.78 -0.12 -19.14
CA TRP A 263 -0.90 -1.55 -19.42
C TRP A 263 -1.68 -1.76 -20.69
N THR A 264 -1.15 -2.61 -21.56
CA THR A 264 -1.80 -3.01 -22.81
C THR A 264 -2.16 -4.48 -22.72
N TYR A 265 -3.44 -4.77 -22.92
CA TYR A 265 -4.01 -6.10 -22.86
C TYR A 265 -4.53 -6.53 -24.23
N GLN A 266 -4.32 -7.80 -24.59
CA GLN A 266 -4.74 -8.36 -25.87
C GLN A 266 -5.83 -9.41 -25.69
N GLY A 267 -6.83 -9.43 -26.59
CA GLY A 267 -7.93 -10.38 -26.57
C GLY A 267 -8.85 -10.26 -25.36
N GLY A 268 -9.03 -11.38 -24.64
CA GLY A 268 -9.87 -11.48 -23.45
C GLY A 268 -11.35 -11.79 -23.69
N CYS A 269 -12.09 -11.92 -22.60
CA CYS A 269 -13.55 -12.11 -22.58
C CYS A 269 -14.23 -10.87 -22.02
N ASP A 270 -15.04 -10.19 -22.84
CA ASP A 270 -15.82 -9.05 -22.39
C ASP A 270 -17.06 -9.53 -21.62
N VAL A 271 -17.32 -8.91 -20.48
CA VAL A 271 -18.51 -9.08 -19.66
C VAL A 271 -19.11 -7.71 -19.37
N ARG A 272 -20.41 -7.67 -19.07
CA ARG A 272 -21.13 -6.42 -18.81
C ARG A 272 -21.90 -6.51 -17.50
N ARG A 273 -21.74 -5.49 -16.67
CA ARG A 273 -22.53 -5.28 -15.45
C ARG A 273 -23.94 -4.81 -15.80
N ASN A 274 -24.90 -5.03 -14.91
CA ASN A 274 -26.31 -4.67 -15.13
C ASN A 274 -26.54 -3.17 -15.41
N ASP A 275 -25.64 -2.29 -14.96
CA ASP A 275 -25.69 -0.85 -15.22
C ASP A 275 -25.05 -0.43 -16.56
N GLY A 276 -24.61 -1.40 -17.36
CA GLY A 276 -23.96 -1.20 -18.65
C GLY A 276 -22.44 -0.98 -18.58
N THR A 277 -21.84 -1.01 -17.39
CA THR A 277 -20.38 -0.94 -17.25
C THR A 277 -19.73 -2.19 -17.86
N GLU A 278 -18.71 -1.99 -18.69
CA GLU A 278 -18.02 -3.08 -19.37
C GLU A 278 -16.74 -3.45 -18.65
N ALA A 279 -16.40 -4.73 -18.68
CA ALA A 279 -15.13 -5.23 -18.17
C ALA A 279 -14.59 -6.33 -19.08
N THR A 280 -13.28 -6.54 -19.06
CA THR A 280 -12.62 -7.61 -19.81
C THR A 280 -11.81 -8.49 -18.87
N ILE A 281 -11.95 -9.80 -19.04
CA ILE A 281 -11.19 -10.83 -18.33
C ILE A 281 -10.04 -11.29 -19.23
N TYR A 282 -8.82 -11.19 -18.72
CA TYR A 282 -7.58 -11.63 -19.37
C TYR A 282 -6.96 -12.78 -18.60
N ILE A 283 -6.45 -13.77 -19.33
CA ILE A 283 -5.88 -15.01 -18.81
C ILE A 283 -4.59 -15.29 -19.59
N ASP A 284 -3.61 -14.41 -19.43
CA ASP A 284 -2.37 -14.46 -20.21
C ASP A 284 -1.14 -14.30 -19.32
N LYS A 285 0.02 -14.76 -19.80
CA LYS A 285 1.28 -14.50 -19.11
C LYS A 285 1.69 -13.03 -19.28
N PRO A 286 2.31 -12.39 -18.26
CA PRO A 286 2.77 -12.97 -16.99
C PRO A 286 1.70 -12.99 -15.87
N GLU A 287 0.49 -12.49 -16.12
CA GLU A 287 -0.55 -12.22 -15.12
C GLU A 287 -1.77 -13.11 -15.34
N TYR A 288 -1.73 -14.25 -14.67
CA TYR A 288 -2.62 -15.36 -14.94
C TYR A 288 -4.13 -15.09 -14.89
N PHE A 289 -4.61 -14.18 -14.04
CA PHE A 289 -5.98 -13.66 -14.15
C PHE A 289 -5.99 -12.17 -13.84
N THR A 290 -6.51 -11.41 -14.80
CA THR A 290 -6.66 -9.96 -14.70
C THR A 290 -8.05 -9.57 -15.17
N PHE A 291 -8.78 -8.87 -14.31
CA PHE A 291 -10.10 -8.33 -14.58
C PHE A 291 -10.01 -6.82 -14.62
N VAL A 292 -10.30 -6.21 -15.77
CA VAL A 292 -10.22 -4.77 -16.01
C VAL A 292 -11.62 -4.23 -16.26
N VAL A 293 -12.00 -3.19 -15.53
CA VAL A 293 -13.26 -2.46 -15.70
C VAL A 293 -12.99 -1.19 -16.48
N TRP A 294 -13.81 -0.91 -17.48
CA TRP A 294 -13.60 0.20 -18.41
C TRP A 294 -14.55 1.34 -18.11
N GLU A 295 -14.00 2.54 -17.95
CA GLU A 295 -14.81 3.75 -17.86
C GLU A 295 -15.39 4.09 -19.24
N LYS A 296 -16.61 4.65 -19.26
CA LYS A 296 -17.30 5.01 -20.51
C LYS A 296 -16.51 5.98 -21.39
N SER A 297 -15.61 6.78 -20.80
CA SER A 297 -14.72 7.72 -21.50
C SER A 297 -13.49 7.07 -22.14
N GLU A 298 -13.14 5.83 -21.77
CA GLU A 298 -11.95 5.13 -22.26
C GLU A 298 -12.25 4.20 -23.45
N ILE A 299 -13.51 4.12 -23.87
CA ILE A 299 -13.94 3.39 -25.07
C ILE A 299 -13.79 4.32 -26.28
N SER A 300 -12.55 4.64 -26.65
CA SER A 300 -12.26 5.08 -28.02
C SER A 300 -11.97 3.83 -28.84
N GLU A 301 -12.99 3.33 -29.55
CA GLU A 301 -12.77 2.40 -30.64
C GLU A 301 -11.91 3.10 -31.69
N ILE A 302 -10.62 2.77 -31.75
CA ILE A 302 -9.82 3.06 -32.94
C ILE A 302 -10.32 2.06 -33.98
N SER A 303 -11.33 2.47 -34.74
CA SER A 303 -11.69 1.82 -36.00
C SER A 303 -10.55 2.12 -36.99
N GLU A 304 -9.68 1.15 -37.23
CA GLU A 304 -8.82 1.18 -38.41
C GLU A 304 -9.70 0.98 -39.64
N ASN A 305 -9.78 2.04 -40.47
CA ASN A 305 -10.19 1.97 -41.87
C ASN A 305 -9.06 1.36 -42.72
#